data_AF-A0AAN6WNX2-F1
#
_entry.id   AF-A0AAN6WNX2-F1
#
_cell.length_a   1.000
_cell.length_b   1.000
_cell.length_c   1.000
_cell.angle_alpha   90.00
_cell.angle_beta   90.00
_cell.angle_gamma   90.00
#
_symmetry.space_group_name_H-M   'P 1'
#
loop_
_entity.id
_entity.type
_entity.pdbx_description
1 polymer ?
#
loop_
_entity_poly.entity_id
_entity_poly.type
_entity_poly.pdbx_seq_one_letter_code
_entity_poly.pdbx_strand_id
1 'polypeptide(L)'
;VEVPIPKQDRFEERYTPIPSQPLAKYYYGNKTKKLDQIDIAPGDWGVSSWIDKHLTKHIQPVLLRSPEVLIEAPWDQSTDIWNLGAVLPENFRAIRLFSGQVPPGEQYKLRSHLAEIVAASGPFPKELLEKSNVEIVQSMFDDERKIKDLGWNVEYPAFSSEELFPGLEQKTREVFGSLLSTMLKVDPVERPTAEQLLGHPWFDSDLQLA
;
A
#
# COMPACT_ATOMS: atom_id res chain seq x y z
N VAL A 1 18.58 9.82 30.37
CA VAL A 1 19.11 8.47 30.58
C VAL A 1 19.65 8.02 29.24
N GLU A 2 20.97 7.93 29.08
CA GLU A 2 21.55 7.29 27.90
C GLU A 2 21.25 5.80 28.03
N VAL A 3 20.31 5.31 27.22
CA VAL A 3 20.07 3.89 27.10
C VAL A 3 20.95 3.40 25.94
N PRO A 4 21.90 2.48 26.18
CA PRO A 4 22.77 1.98 25.12
C PRO A 4 21.92 1.28 24.05
N ILE A 5 22.32 1.44 22.78
CA ILE A 5 21.69 0.75 21.65
C ILE A 5 21.77 -0.76 21.92
N PRO A 6 20.64 -1.49 21.92
CA PRO A 6 20.65 -2.93 22.09
C PRO A 6 21.53 -3.59 21.03
N LYS A 7 22.50 -4.39 21.46
CA LYS A 7 23.29 -5.21 20.55
C LYS A 7 22.58 -6.54 20.36
N GLN A 8 22.24 -6.86 19.11
CA GLN A 8 21.67 -8.15 18.78
C GLN A 8 22.77 -9.23 18.85
N ASP A 9 22.63 -10.18 19.77
CA ASP A 9 23.44 -11.39 19.80
C ASP A 9 22.77 -12.47 18.95
N ARG A 10 23.43 -12.88 17.85
CA ARG A 10 22.90 -13.91 16.95
C ARG A 10 23.09 -15.33 17.49
N PHE A 11 23.81 -15.49 18.60
CA PHE A 11 24.10 -16.77 19.25
C PHE A 11 23.36 -16.94 20.58
N GLU A 12 22.43 -16.04 20.91
CA GLU A 12 21.70 -16.08 22.18
C GLU A 12 20.82 -17.35 22.24
N GLU A 13 21.11 -18.23 23.21
CA GLU A 13 20.33 -19.48 23.42
C GLU A 13 18.97 -19.22 24.10
N ARG A 14 18.77 -18.02 24.67
CA ARG A 14 17.51 -17.60 25.30
C ARG A 14 17.07 -16.26 24.73
N TYR A 15 15.88 -16.22 24.15
CA TYR A 15 15.30 -15.00 23.62
C TYR A 15 15.07 -13.97 24.73
N THR A 16 15.77 -12.85 24.69
CA THR A 16 15.52 -11.69 25.56
C THR A 16 14.56 -10.73 24.86
N PRO A 17 13.27 -10.62 25.29
CA PRO A 17 12.34 -9.69 24.67
C PRO A 17 12.81 -8.25 24.91
N ILE A 18 13.03 -7.48 23.85
CA ILE A 18 13.28 -6.04 23.99
C ILE A 18 11.92 -5.38 24.31
N PRO A 19 11.75 -4.76 25.48
CA PRO A 19 10.48 -4.12 25.82
C PRO A 19 10.19 -2.99 24.84
N SER A 20 8.95 -2.84 24.40
CA SER A 20 8.54 -1.70 23.59
C SER A 20 8.85 -0.40 24.33
N GLN A 21 9.57 0.51 23.68
CA GLN A 21 9.95 1.82 24.22
C GLN A 21 9.44 2.93 23.29
N PRO A 22 8.97 4.07 23.83
CA PRO A 22 8.63 5.22 23.01
C PRO A 22 9.85 5.68 22.19
N LEU A 23 9.73 5.63 20.86
CA LEU A 23 10.78 6.07 19.94
C LEU A 23 11.11 7.57 20.09
N ALA A 24 10.18 8.35 20.66
CA ALA A 24 10.35 9.78 20.84
C ALA A 24 11.59 10.18 21.64
N LYS A 25 12.03 9.35 22.60
CA LYS A 25 13.22 9.66 23.41
C LYS A 25 14.55 9.45 22.65
N TYR A 26 14.53 8.66 21.58
CA TYR A 26 15.71 8.35 20.76
C TYR A 26 15.78 9.23 19.51
N TYR A 27 14.64 9.55 18.90
CA TYR A 27 14.56 10.32 17.65
C TYR A 27 14.15 11.79 17.84
N TYR A 28 13.43 12.14 18.91
CA TYR A 28 12.96 13.52 19.17
C TYR A 28 13.60 14.13 20.42
N GLY A 29 14.91 13.92 20.60
CA GLY A 29 15.72 14.61 21.62
C GLY A 29 16.08 16.05 21.22
N ASN A 30 16.87 16.74 22.05
CA ASN A 30 17.28 18.14 21.81
C ASN A 30 18.03 18.38 20.47
N LYS A 31 18.49 17.33 19.77
CA LYS A 31 19.28 17.42 18.54
C LYS A 31 18.49 17.27 17.24
N THR A 32 17.36 16.54 17.26
CA THR A 32 16.60 16.21 16.05
C THR A 32 15.12 16.52 16.32
N LYS A 33 14.61 17.60 15.74
CA LYS A 33 13.21 18.03 15.91
C LYS A 33 12.39 17.91 14.63
N LYS A 34 13.04 17.54 13.52
CA LYS A 34 12.43 17.47 12.21
C LYS A 34 12.37 16.01 11.74
N LEU A 35 11.25 15.66 11.12
CA LEU A 35 10.97 14.31 10.62
C LEU A 35 11.89 13.92 9.45
N ASP A 36 12.34 14.89 8.67
CA ASP A 36 13.25 14.75 7.53
C ASP A 36 14.69 14.38 7.90
N GLN A 37 15.00 14.29 9.20
CA GLN A 37 16.31 13.91 9.73
C GLN A 37 16.33 12.50 10.33
N ILE A 38 15.28 11.71 10.09
CA ILE A 38 15.16 10.35 10.59
C ILE A 38 15.48 9.36 9.47
N ASP A 39 16.42 8.45 9.74
CA ASP A 39 16.68 7.29 8.90
C ASP A 39 15.66 6.19 9.18
N ILE A 40 15.05 5.66 8.13
CA ILE A 40 14.08 4.56 8.20
C ILE A 40 14.59 3.42 7.32
N ALA A 41 14.47 2.19 7.82
CA ALA A 41 14.79 0.98 7.08
C ALA A 41 13.65 -0.05 7.23
N PRO A 42 13.28 -0.78 6.16
CA PRO A 42 12.40 -1.93 6.28
C PRO A 42 12.99 -2.98 7.23
N GLY A 43 12.12 -3.53 8.09
CA GLY A 43 12.45 -4.62 9.00
C GLY A 43 11.47 -5.78 8.83
N ASP A 44 11.63 -6.82 9.66
CA ASP A 44 10.75 -7.99 9.69
C ASP A 44 10.58 -8.72 8.34
N TRP A 45 11.65 -9.38 7.91
CA TRP A 45 11.71 -10.12 6.66
C TRP A 45 11.11 -11.54 6.75
N GLY A 46 10.33 -11.84 7.79
CA GLY A 46 9.83 -13.19 8.07
C GLY A 46 8.86 -13.75 7.02
N VAL A 47 8.24 -12.87 6.24
CA VAL A 47 7.30 -13.20 5.16
C VAL A 47 7.79 -12.81 3.77
N SER A 48 9.04 -12.34 3.66
CA SER A 48 9.64 -11.97 2.38
C SER A 48 9.92 -13.19 1.51
N SER A 49 9.94 -13.01 0.20
CA SER A 49 10.18 -14.07 -0.78
C SER A 49 11.13 -13.59 -1.87
N TRP A 50 11.78 -14.55 -2.55
CA TRP A 50 12.58 -14.26 -3.74
C TRP A 50 11.67 -14.25 -4.97
N ILE A 51 11.99 -13.42 -5.97
CA ILE A 51 11.20 -13.27 -7.21
C ILE A 51 11.01 -14.60 -7.95
N ASP A 52 12.02 -15.48 -7.88
CA ASP A 52 12.02 -16.79 -8.52
C ASP A 52 11.60 -17.94 -7.58
N LYS A 53 11.31 -17.64 -6.31
CA LYS A 53 10.95 -18.62 -5.29
C LYS A 53 9.99 -18.05 -4.26
N HIS A 54 8.72 -17.95 -4.66
CA HIS A 54 7.62 -17.55 -3.77
C HIS A 54 7.27 -18.66 -2.77
N LEU A 55 7.19 -18.30 -1.49
CA LEU A 55 6.86 -19.22 -0.40
C LEU A 55 5.35 -19.47 -0.28
N THR A 56 4.53 -18.53 -0.72
CA THR A 56 3.06 -18.59 -0.68
C THR A 56 2.48 -17.68 -1.76
N LYS A 57 1.28 -17.98 -2.26
CA LYS A 57 0.52 -17.03 -3.11
C LYS A 57 -0.21 -15.97 -2.29
N HIS A 58 -0.44 -16.25 -1.01
CA HIS A 58 -1.20 -15.39 -0.11
C HIS A 58 -0.26 -14.52 0.71
N ILE A 59 0.02 -13.33 0.18
CA ILE A 59 0.86 -12.32 0.81
C ILE A 59 0.03 -11.10 1.21
N GLN A 60 0.67 -10.17 1.91
CA GLN A 60 0.16 -8.85 2.30
C GLN A 60 -1.01 -8.89 3.32
N PRO A 61 -1.10 -7.87 4.19
CA PRO A 61 -2.32 -7.60 4.95
C PRO A 61 -3.52 -7.43 4.01
N VAL A 62 -4.68 -7.95 4.40
CA VAL A 62 -5.88 -8.05 3.52
C VAL A 62 -6.25 -6.73 2.85
N LEU A 63 -6.20 -5.61 3.57
CA LEU A 63 -6.60 -4.28 3.06
C LEU A 63 -5.51 -3.58 2.24
N LEU A 64 -4.28 -4.06 2.30
CA LEU A 64 -3.17 -3.55 1.49
C LEU A 64 -2.92 -4.42 0.26
N ARG A 65 -3.60 -5.57 0.16
CA ARG A 65 -3.33 -6.58 -0.86
C ARG A 65 -3.51 -6.00 -2.27
N SER A 66 -2.54 -6.27 -3.13
CA SER A 66 -2.57 -5.77 -4.51
C SER A 66 -3.59 -6.53 -5.38
N PRO A 67 -4.04 -5.91 -6.48
CA PRO A 67 -5.01 -6.48 -7.41
C PRO A 67 -4.66 -7.91 -7.84
N GLU A 68 -3.42 -8.14 -8.27
CA GLU A 68 -2.92 -9.43 -8.73
C GLU A 68 -2.91 -10.49 -7.63
N VAL A 69 -2.68 -10.10 -6.37
CA VAL A 69 -2.70 -11.05 -5.24
C VAL A 69 -4.14 -11.38 -4.83
N LEU A 70 -5.08 -10.42 -4.93
CA LEU A 70 -6.51 -10.63 -4.64
C LEU A 70 -7.15 -11.64 -5.60
N ILE A 71 -6.72 -11.66 -6.86
CA ILE A 71 -7.22 -12.58 -7.90
C ILE A 71 -6.27 -13.77 -8.16
N GLU A 72 -5.23 -13.91 -7.34
CA GLU A 72 -4.22 -14.96 -7.41
C GLU A 72 -3.50 -15.09 -8.78
N ALA A 73 -3.28 -13.97 -9.45
CA ALA A 73 -2.37 -13.88 -10.59
C ALA A 73 -0.90 -13.96 -10.13
N PRO A 74 0.06 -14.21 -11.05
CA PRO A 74 1.47 -14.04 -10.77
C PRO A 74 1.76 -12.63 -10.26
N TRP A 75 2.61 -12.53 -9.24
CA TRP A 75 3.01 -11.29 -8.61
C TRP A 75 4.55 -11.20 -8.56
N ASP A 76 5.08 -9.99 -8.42
CA ASP A 76 6.52 -9.73 -8.22
C ASP A 76 6.70 -8.51 -7.29
N GLN A 77 7.88 -7.87 -7.28
CA GLN A 77 8.16 -6.68 -6.46
C GLN A 77 7.17 -5.51 -6.66
N SER A 78 6.40 -5.46 -7.74
CA SER A 78 5.37 -4.45 -8.00
C SER A 78 4.28 -4.45 -6.92
N THR A 79 4.12 -5.55 -6.18
CA THR A 79 3.19 -5.63 -5.04
C THR A 79 3.59 -4.70 -3.91
N ASP A 80 4.89 -4.47 -3.72
CA ASP A 80 5.41 -3.60 -2.68
C ASP A 80 5.17 -2.12 -3.02
N ILE A 81 5.22 -1.77 -4.31
CA ILE A 81 4.86 -0.43 -4.82
C ILE A 81 3.37 -0.14 -4.57
N TRP A 82 2.50 -1.13 -4.80
CA TRP A 82 1.09 -1.02 -4.43
C TRP A 82 0.91 -0.85 -2.92
N ASN A 83 1.60 -1.65 -2.08
CA ASN A 83 1.53 -1.51 -0.63
C ASN A 83 1.96 -0.13 -0.16
N LEU A 84 3.03 0.42 -0.72
CA LEU A 84 3.47 1.78 -0.43
C LEU A 84 2.37 2.79 -0.78
N GLY A 85 1.78 2.70 -1.97
CA GLY A 85 0.69 3.58 -2.36
C GLY A 85 -0.53 3.47 -1.46
N ALA A 86 -0.90 2.27 -1.04
CA ALA A 86 -2.04 2.03 -0.16
C ALA A 86 -1.80 2.50 1.29
N VAL A 87 -0.56 2.41 1.78
CA VAL A 87 -0.23 2.75 3.17
C VAL A 87 0.08 4.24 3.37
N LEU A 88 0.44 4.99 2.32
CA LEU A 88 0.76 6.42 2.43
C LEU A 88 -0.40 7.26 2.97
N PRO A 89 -1.66 7.13 2.49
CA PRO A 89 -2.81 7.83 3.08
C PRO A 89 -3.09 7.42 4.53
N GLU A 90 -2.83 6.16 4.89
CA GLU A 90 -2.99 5.68 6.26
C GLU A 90 -1.94 6.30 7.19
N ASN A 91 -0.68 6.41 6.74
CA ASN A 91 0.37 7.08 7.51
C ASN A 91 0.11 8.59 7.63
N PHE A 92 -0.36 9.23 6.56
CA PHE A 92 -0.55 10.68 6.55
C PHE A 92 -1.77 11.12 7.36
N ARG A 93 -2.89 10.39 7.26
CA ARG A 93 -4.19 10.82 7.85
C ARG A 93 -5.03 9.70 8.45
N ALA A 94 -4.47 8.51 8.66
CA ALA A 94 -5.23 7.33 9.10
C ALA A 94 -6.38 6.97 8.15
N ILE A 95 -6.24 7.31 6.85
CA ILE A 95 -7.21 6.98 5.82
C ILE A 95 -6.83 5.63 5.22
N ARG A 96 -7.69 4.63 5.37
CA ARG A 96 -7.56 3.35 4.67
C ARG A 96 -8.23 3.49 3.31
N LEU A 97 -7.47 3.29 2.24
CA LEU A 97 -8.02 3.41 0.89
C LEU A 97 -9.08 2.33 0.61
N PHE A 98 -8.84 1.12 1.10
CA PHE A 98 -9.72 -0.01 0.85
C PHE A 98 -10.20 -0.60 2.17
N SER A 99 -11.45 -1.05 2.16
CA SER A 99 -12.09 -1.63 3.33
C SER A 99 -12.58 -3.04 3.03
N GLY A 100 -12.93 -3.32 1.77
CA GLY A 100 -13.66 -4.52 1.37
C GLY A 100 -14.96 -4.71 2.13
N GLN A 101 -15.52 -3.64 2.70
CA GLN A 101 -16.70 -3.70 3.55
C GLN A 101 -17.98 -3.41 2.78
N VAL A 102 -19.07 -3.90 3.34
CA VAL A 102 -20.42 -3.37 3.12
C VAL A 102 -20.80 -2.64 4.41
N PRO A 103 -21.32 -1.39 4.37
CA PRO A 103 -21.56 -0.60 5.58
C PRO A 103 -22.67 -1.20 6.45
N PRO A 104 -22.69 -0.96 7.77
CA PRO A 104 -21.64 -1.13 8.78
C PRO A 104 -21.81 -2.47 9.54
N GLY A 105 -20.69 -3.11 9.92
CA GLY A 105 -20.68 -4.29 10.81
C GLY A 105 -20.61 -5.65 10.11
N GLU A 106 -20.40 -5.67 8.79
CA GLU A 106 -20.28 -6.91 8.02
C GLU A 106 -18.85 -7.45 7.95
N GLN A 107 -18.71 -8.68 7.49
CA GLN A 107 -17.42 -9.31 7.25
C GLN A 107 -16.82 -8.79 5.94
N TYR A 108 -15.49 -8.82 5.84
CA TYR A 108 -14.76 -8.51 4.62
C TYR A 108 -15.28 -9.32 3.42
N LYS A 109 -15.49 -8.66 2.28
CA LYS A 109 -15.89 -9.28 1.01
C LYS A 109 -14.90 -8.91 -0.08
N LEU A 110 -14.30 -9.93 -0.69
CA LEU A 110 -13.40 -9.78 -1.84
C LEU A 110 -14.04 -8.94 -2.97
N ARG A 111 -15.30 -9.21 -3.29
CA ARG A 111 -16.08 -8.48 -4.30
C ARG A 111 -16.12 -6.97 -4.03
N SER A 112 -16.37 -6.57 -2.78
CA SER A 112 -16.37 -5.15 -2.39
C SER A 112 -14.98 -4.54 -2.54
N HIS A 113 -13.93 -5.27 -2.14
CA HIS A 113 -12.54 -4.78 -2.25
C HIS A 113 -12.16 -4.57 -3.73
N LEU A 114 -12.47 -5.54 -4.61
CA LEU A 114 -12.23 -5.41 -6.05
C LEU A 114 -13.01 -4.24 -6.66
N ALA A 115 -14.24 -3.98 -6.19
CA ALA A 115 -15.04 -2.85 -6.65
C ALA A 115 -14.46 -1.50 -6.22
N GLU A 116 -13.96 -1.38 -4.99
CA GLU A 116 -13.25 -0.18 -4.53
C GLU A 116 -11.99 0.07 -5.38
N ILE A 117 -11.22 -0.99 -5.68
CA ILE A 117 -10.05 -0.90 -6.58
C ILE A 117 -10.47 -0.42 -7.96
N VAL A 118 -11.52 -0.99 -8.55
CA VAL A 118 -11.99 -0.59 -9.89
C VAL A 118 -12.45 0.86 -9.91
N ALA A 119 -13.17 1.30 -8.88
CA ALA A 119 -13.65 2.67 -8.76
C ALA A 119 -12.49 3.68 -8.59
N ALA A 120 -11.46 3.33 -7.81
CA ALA A 120 -10.33 4.21 -7.53
C ALA A 120 -9.28 4.23 -8.65
N SER A 121 -9.02 3.08 -9.27
CA SER A 121 -7.81 2.84 -10.09
C SER A 121 -8.11 2.36 -11.52
N GLY A 122 -9.38 2.15 -11.86
CA GLY A 122 -9.80 1.69 -13.18
C GLY A 122 -9.94 0.16 -13.29
N PRO A 123 -10.38 -0.35 -14.45
CA PRO A 123 -10.71 -1.76 -14.62
C PRO A 123 -9.48 -2.66 -14.65
N PHE A 124 -9.69 -3.95 -14.38
CA PHE A 124 -8.66 -4.97 -14.56
C PHE A 124 -8.38 -5.20 -16.05
N PRO A 125 -7.11 -5.18 -16.50
CA PRO A 125 -6.77 -5.49 -17.88
C PRO A 125 -7.04 -6.97 -18.17
N LYS A 126 -7.35 -7.27 -19.44
CA LYS A 126 -7.75 -8.61 -19.86
C LYS A 126 -6.63 -9.61 -19.60
N GLU A 127 -5.41 -9.23 -19.93
CA GLU A 127 -4.19 -10.01 -19.85
C GLU A 127 -3.87 -10.42 -18.41
N LEU A 128 -4.24 -9.59 -17.43
CA LEU A 128 -4.08 -9.90 -16.01
C LEU A 128 -5.13 -10.93 -15.57
N LEU A 129 -6.40 -10.73 -15.92
CA LEU A 129 -7.48 -11.67 -15.61
C LEU A 129 -7.24 -13.05 -16.24
N GLU A 130 -6.70 -13.12 -17.46
CA GLU A 130 -6.36 -14.39 -18.13
C GLU A 130 -5.27 -15.19 -17.41
N LYS A 131 -4.40 -14.52 -16.63
CA LYS A 131 -3.34 -15.16 -15.84
C LYS A 131 -3.76 -15.48 -14.40
N SER A 132 -4.96 -15.09 -14.02
CA SER A 132 -5.49 -15.18 -12.65
C SER A 132 -6.12 -16.55 -12.37
N ASN A 133 -6.51 -16.77 -11.11
CA ASN A 133 -7.30 -17.95 -10.76
C ASN A 133 -8.68 -17.89 -11.43
N VAL A 134 -8.95 -18.89 -12.28
CA VAL A 134 -10.16 -18.97 -13.12
C VAL A 134 -11.45 -18.95 -12.29
N GLU A 135 -11.48 -19.60 -11.13
CA GLU A 135 -12.67 -19.65 -10.27
C GLU A 135 -12.96 -18.27 -9.65
N ILE A 136 -11.92 -17.54 -9.24
CA ILE A 136 -12.06 -16.16 -8.75
C ILE A 136 -12.57 -15.26 -9.87
N VAL A 137 -11.97 -15.34 -11.07
CA VAL A 137 -12.38 -14.49 -12.19
C VAL A 137 -13.84 -14.75 -12.57
N GLN A 138 -14.23 -16.02 -12.73
CA GLN A 138 -15.60 -16.39 -13.10
C GLN A 138 -16.65 -15.97 -12.04
N SER A 139 -16.29 -16.00 -10.75
CA SER A 139 -17.20 -15.63 -9.66
C SER A 139 -17.27 -14.11 -9.39
N MET A 140 -16.25 -13.34 -9.78
CA MET A 140 -16.16 -11.92 -9.50
C MET A 140 -16.44 -11.02 -10.70
N PHE A 141 -16.11 -11.46 -11.93
CA PHE A 141 -16.18 -10.62 -13.13
C PHE A 141 -17.16 -11.17 -14.17
N ASP A 142 -17.85 -10.29 -14.89
CA ASP A 142 -18.68 -10.60 -16.06
C ASP A 142 -17.88 -10.63 -17.37
N ASP A 143 -18.57 -10.94 -18.46
CA ASP A 143 -17.95 -11.06 -19.79
C ASP A 143 -17.40 -9.71 -20.31
N GLU A 144 -17.84 -8.58 -19.73
CA GLU A 144 -17.31 -7.25 -20.00
C GLU A 144 -16.14 -6.86 -19.07
N ARG A 145 -15.75 -7.76 -18.14
CA ARG A 145 -14.73 -7.56 -17.08
C ARG A 145 -15.15 -6.56 -16.00
N LYS A 146 -16.45 -6.34 -15.83
CA LYS A 146 -17.00 -5.57 -14.70
C LYS A 146 -17.26 -6.50 -13.52
N ILE A 147 -17.25 -5.93 -12.31
CA ILE A 147 -17.53 -6.69 -11.10
C ILE A 147 -19.03 -7.06 -11.05
N LYS A 148 -19.32 -8.35 -10.89
CA LYS A 148 -20.68 -8.90 -10.79
C LYS A 148 -21.35 -8.52 -9.48
N ASP A 149 -22.69 -8.54 -9.48
CA ASP A 149 -23.55 -8.55 -8.28
C ASP A 149 -23.26 -7.44 -7.26
N LEU A 150 -22.79 -6.28 -7.73
CA LEU A 150 -22.42 -5.20 -6.82
C LEU A 150 -23.61 -4.54 -6.13
N GLY A 151 -24.84 -4.68 -6.62
CA GLY A 151 -26.05 -4.17 -5.96
C GLY A 151 -26.12 -2.63 -5.73
N TRP A 152 -25.01 -1.92 -5.87
CA TRP A 152 -24.82 -0.48 -5.71
C TRP A 152 -23.65 -0.01 -6.58
N ASN A 153 -23.57 1.29 -6.83
CA ASN A 153 -22.42 1.90 -7.48
C ASN A 153 -21.38 2.28 -6.42
N VAL A 154 -20.13 1.89 -6.64
CA VAL A 154 -19.01 2.34 -5.82
C VAL A 154 -18.43 3.58 -6.47
N GLU A 155 -18.64 4.73 -5.85
CA GLU A 155 -17.95 5.97 -6.20
C GLU A 155 -16.72 6.11 -5.31
N TYR A 156 -15.61 6.52 -5.90
CA TYR A 156 -14.36 6.72 -5.18
C TYR A 156 -13.81 8.12 -5.50
N PRO A 157 -13.50 8.96 -4.49
CA PRO A 157 -12.97 10.28 -4.76
C PRO A 157 -11.62 10.19 -5.45
N ALA A 158 -11.34 11.09 -6.40
CA ALA A 158 -10.02 11.14 -7.04
C ALA A 158 -8.91 11.28 -5.98
N PHE A 159 -7.74 10.68 -6.21
CA PHE A 159 -6.62 10.77 -5.26
C PHE A 159 -6.12 12.21 -5.03
N SER A 160 -6.48 13.17 -5.87
CA SER A 160 -6.20 14.60 -5.68
C SER A 160 -7.38 15.39 -5.09
N SER A 161 -8.41 14.73 -4.56
CA SER A 161 -9.63 15.38 -4.06
C SER A 161 -9.50 15.97 -2.66
N GLU A 162 -10.15 17.12 -2.45
CA GLU A 162 -10.31 17.75 -1.12
C GLU A 162 -10.98 16.80 -0.12
N GLU A 163 -11.82 15.88 -0.60
CA GLU A 163 -12.50 14.89 0.23
C GLU A 163 -11.52 13.92 0.91
N LEU A 164 -10.53 13.40 0.18
CA LEU A 164 -9.50 12.52 0.75
C LEU A 164 -8.47 13.31 1.58
N PHE A 165 -8.09 14.51 1.13
CA PHE A 165 -7.02 15.28 1.77
C PHE A 165 -7.45 16.71 2.11
N PRO A 166 -8.43 16.90 3.03
CA PRO A 166 -8.99 18.22 3.33
C PRO A 166 -7.98 19.17 3.99
N GLY A 167 -7.87 20.41 3.51
CA GLY A 167 -6.96 21.42 4.02
C GLY A 167 -5.50 21.26 3.55
N LEU A 168 -5.21 20.32 2.66
CA LEU A 168 -3.94 20.29 1.94
C LEU A 168 -3.99 21.32 0.80
N GLU A 169 -2.91 22.08 0.58
CA GLU A 169 -2.82 23.02 -0.55
C GLU A 169 -3.10 22.27 -1.87
N GLN A 170 -3.88 22.88 -2.76
CA GLN A 170 -4.29 22.28 -4.03
C GLN A 170 -3.10 21.72 -4.81
N LYS A 171 -2.02 22.49 -4.97
CA LYS A 171 -0.82 22.05 -5.69
C LYS A 171 -0.19 20.81 -5.06
N THR A 172 0.02 20.83 -3.74
CA THR A 172 0.58 19.69 -2.99
C THR A 172 -0.32 18.47 -3.10
N ARG A 173 -1.64 18.66 -3.04
CA ARG A 173 -2.61 17.58 -3.20
C ARG A 173 -2.63 17.00 -4.60
N GLU A 174 -2.51 17.81 -5.64
CA GLU A 174 -2.41 17.36 -7.02
C GLU A 174 -1.15 16.51 -7.24
N VAL A 175 0.01 16.97 -6.73
CA VAL A 175 1.26 16.21 -6.82
C VAL A 175 1.17 14.91 -6.01
N PHE A 176 0.62 14.94 -4.79
CA PHE A 176 0.43 13.72 -3.99
C PHE A 176 -0.53 12.74 -4.66
N GLY A 177 -1.66 13.22 -5.17
CA GLY A 177 -2.63 12.41 -5.89
C GLY A 177 -2.04 11.76 -7.15
N SER A 178 -1.15 12.47 -7.86
CA SER A 178 -0.43 11.91 -9.00
C SER A 178 0.57 10.82 -8.60
N LEU A 179 1.22 10.96 -7.44
CA LEU A 179 2.09 9.93 -6.87
C LEU A 179 1.27 8.66 -6.57
N LEU A 180 0.14 8.80 -5.87
CA LEU A 180 -0.77 7.70 -5.58
C LEU A 180 -1.27 7.01 -6.86
N SER A 181 -1.69 7.80 -7.85
CA SER A 181 -2.14 7.29 -9.16
C SER A 181 -1.06 6.53 -9.93
N THR A 182 0.22 6.84 -9.68
CA THR A 182 1.37 6.17 -10.28
C THR A 182 1.64 4.80 -9.63
N MET A 183 1.47 4.70 -8.31
CA MET A 183 1.70 3.45 -7.58
C MET A 183 0.49 2.50 -7.62
N LEU A 184 -0.72 3.04 -7.58
CA LEU A 184 -1.98 2.29 -7.49
C LEU A 184 -2.53 1.92 -8.88
N LYS A 185 -1.68 1.44 -9.78
CA LYS A 185 -2.11 0.90 -11.07
C LYS A 185 -2.62 -0.53 -10.90
N VAL A 186 -3.72 -0.87 -11.56
CA VAL A 186 -4.27 -2.24 -11.50
C VAL A 186 -3.35 -3.22 -12.21
N ASP A 187 -2.81 -2.86 -13.37
CA ASP A 187 -1.78 -3.65 -14.03
C ASP A 187 -0.44 -3.51 -13.29
N PRO A 188 0.15 -4.61 -12.77
CA PRO A 188 1.47 -4.55 -12.15
C PRO A 188 2.57 -4.06 -13.11
N VAL A 189 2.44 -4.28 -14.43
CA VAL A 189 3.43 -3.87 -15.43
C VAL A 189 3.47 -2.34 -15.61
N GLU A 190 2.38 -1.65 -15.30
CA GLU A 190 2.31 -0.18 -15.35
C GLU A 190 2.89 0.49 -14.10
N ARG A 191 3.18 -0.27 -13.04
CA ARG A 191 3.78 0.29 -11.82
C ARG A 191 5.29 0.49 -12.03
N PRO A 192 5.83 1.67 -11.67
CA PRO A 192 7.26 1.89 -11.76
C PRO A 192 8.01 1.04 -10.73
N THR A 193 9.28 0.77 -11.00
CA THR A 193 10.22 0.31 -9.97
C THR A 193 10.40 1.39 -8.89
N ALA A 194 10.88 1.01 -7.71
CA ALA A 194 11.19 1.96 -6.65
C ALA A 194 12.18 3.05 -7.10
N GLU A 195 13.20 2.67 -7.88
CA GLU A 195 14.17 3.61 -8.45
C GLU A 195 13.53 4.63 -9.39
N GLN A 196 12.65 4.18 -10.29
CA GLN A 196 11.92 5.08 -11.19
C GLN A 196 10.96 5.99 -10.42
N LEU A 197 10.31 5.47 -9.38
CA LEU A 197 9.37 6.22 -8.55
C LEU A 197 10.05 7.39 -7.82
N LEU A 198 11.34 7.28 -7.48
CA LEU A 198 12.11 8.38 -6.88
C LEU A 198 12.25 9.60 -7.81
N GLY A 199 12.06 9.43 -9.12
CA GLY A 199 12.01 10.53 -10.08
C GLY A 199 10.64 11.24 -10.17
N HIS A 200 9.66 10.85 -9.35
CA HIS A 200 8.36 11.50 -9.33
C HIS A 200 8.45 12.90 -8.70
N PRO A 201 7.73 13.93 -9.21
CA PRO A 201 7.81 15.31 -8.72
C PRO A 201 7.53 15.52 -7.22
N TRP A 202 6.94 14.52 -6.55
CA TRP A 202 6.76 14.52 -5.09
C TRP A 202 8.09 14.50 -4.33
N PHE A 203 9.11 13.85 -4.89
CA PHE A 203 10.43 13.71 -4.28
C PHE A 203 11.40 14.81 -4.70
N ASP A 204 10.98 15.74 -5.57
CA ASP A 204 11.78 16.91 -5.93
C ASP A 204 11.91 17.87 -4.74
N SER A 205 13.13 18.31 -4.45
CA SER A 205 13.47 19.15 -3.30
C SER A 205 12.73 20.49 -3.26
N ASP A 206 12.29 20.99 -4.42
CA ASP A 206 11.65 22.29 -4.57
C ASP A 206 10.18 22.30 -4.08
N LEU A 207 9.55 21.12 -3.97
CA LEU A 207 8.23 20.99 -3.34
C LEU A 207 8.31 20.94 -1.81
N GLN A 208 9.47 20.59 -1.24
CA GLN A 208 9.67 20.46 0.21
C GLN A 208 10.03 21.79 0.90
N LEU A 209 10.26 22.86 0.12
CA LEU A 209 10.69 24.18 0.58
C LEU A 209 9.59 25.27 0.47
N ALA A 210 8.36 24.91 0.07
CA ALA A 210 7.22 25.81 -0.03
C ALA A 210 6.35 25.78 1.25
#